data_AF-A0AAV2QN81-F1
#
_entry.id   AF-A0AAV2QN81-F1
#
_cell.length_a   1.000
_cell.length_b   1.000
_cell.length_c   1.000
_cell.angle_alpha   90.00
_cell.angle_beta   90.00
_cell.angle_gamma   90.00
#
_symmetry.space_group_name_H-M   'P 1'
#
loop_
_entity.id
_entity.type
_entity.pdbx_description
1 polymer ?
#
loop_
_entity_poly.entity_id
_entity_poly.type
_entity_poly.pdbx_seq_one_letter_code
_entity_poly.pdbx_strand_id
1 'polypeptide(L)'
;MSVLCNFRATSAFASSFKALVTPVISYTRASSTSLMPGREEAVVLATDGTVVCWHPEPKFPYEYSKPLPEIAESESVLKVNVDDKTLEGVFTTKHPFYVNKELRELTYTTKHKWFPQ
;
A
#
# COMPACT_ATOMS: atom_id res chain seq x y z
N MET A 1 -11.07 -18.36 4.82
CA MET A 1 -12.34 -18.15 4.08
C MET A 1 -12.87 -16.79 4.48
N SER A 2 -12.72 -15.82 3.57
CA SER A 2 -13.03 -14.41 3.78
C SER A 2 -14.53 -14.17 3.84
N VAL A 3 -15.02 -13.45 4.85
CA VAL A 3 -16.40 -12.98 4.90
C VAL A 3 -16.40 -11.49 4.56
N LEU A 4 -16.81 -11.20 3.33
CA LEU A 4 -17.07 -9.86 2.81
C LEU A 4 -18.37 -9.33 3.41
N CYS A 5 -18.31 -8.25 4.19
CA CYS A 5 -19.50 -7.52 4.62
C CYS A 5 -19.77 -6.38 3.62
N ASN A 6 -20.47 -6.69 2.54
CA ASN A 6 -20.97 -5.68 1.58
C ASN A 6 -22.25 -5.05 2.14
N PHE A 7 -22.17 -3.80 2.62
CA PHE A 7 -23.36 -3.00 2.96
C PHE A 7 -23.88 -2.33 1.68
N ARG A 8 -24.75 -3.03 0.94
CA ARG A 8 -25.41 -2.50 -0.26
C ARG A 8 -26.78 -1.94 0.14
N ALA A 9 -26.88 -0.62 0.27
CA ALA A 9 -28.16 0.06 0.43
C ALA A 9 -28.90 0.01 -0.91
N THR A 10 -29.97 -0.79 -0.97
CA THR A 10 -30.98 -0.67 -2.04
C THR A 10 -32.30 -0.31 -1.37
N SER A 11 -32.83 0.83 -1.77
CA SER A 11 -34.07 1.39 -1.30
C SER A 11 -35.27 0.67 -1.92
N ALA A 12 -36.34 0.63 -1.13
CA ALA A 12 -37.73 0.41 -1.52
C ALA A 12 -38.19 -1.02 -1.81
N PHE A 13 -38.68 -1.69 -0.75
CA PHE A 13 -40.01 -2.31 -0.82
C PHE A 13 -40.65 -2.29 0.57
N ALA A 14 -41.82 -1.66 0.65
CA ALA A 14 -42.60 -1.51 1.87
C ALA A 14 -43.25 -2.84 2.27
N SER A 15 -43.16 -3.23 3.54
CA SER A 15 -44.25 -3.90 4.26
C SER A 15 -43.87 -4.13 5.73
N SER A 16 -44.57 -3.42 6.60
CA SER A 16 -44.93 -3.77 7.98
C SER A 16 -44.25 -4.98 8.59
N PHE A 17 -43.27 -4.77 9.49
CA PHE A 17 -43.00 -5.71 10.57
C PHE A 17 -42.57 -4.96 11.83
N LYS A 18 -43.15 -5.40 12.95
CA LYS A 18 -43.23 -4.75 14.25
C LYS A 18 -41.86 -4.41 14.84
N ALA A 19 -41.83 -3.27 15.51
CA ALA A 19 -40.79 -2.88 16.46
C ALA A 19 -40.50 -4.00 17.46
N LEU A 20 -39.24 -4.43 17.53
CA LEU A 20 -38.61 -5.01 18.72
C LEU A 20 -37.13 -4.60 18.70
N VAL A 21 -36.87 -3.53 19.46
CA VAL A 21 -35.59 -3.17 20.12
C VAL A 21 -34.33 -3.28 19.25
N THR A 22 -34.10 -2.27 18.42
CA THR A 22 -32.73 -1.86 18.14
C THR A 22 -32.18 -1.22 19.42
N PRO A 23 -31.04 -1.65 20.00
CA PRO A 23 -30.37 -0.79 20.96
C PRO A 23 -30.04 0.51 20.22
N VAL A 24 -30.71 1.58 20.63
CA VAL A 24 -30.33 2.94 20.24
C VAL A 24 -28.96 3.14 20.85
N ILE A 25 -27.90 2.86 20.08
CA ILE A 25 -26.56 3.28 20.43
C ILE A 25 -26.57 4.79 20.24
N SER A 26 -26.95 5.50 21.30
CA SER A 26 -26.88 6.96 21.36
C SER A 26 -25.40 7.33 21.46
N TYR A 27 -24.78 7.60 20.31
CA TYR A 27 -23.38 8.02 20.24
C TYR A 27 -23.21 9.41 20.86
N THR A 28 -22.66 9.46 22.08
CA THR A 28 -22.24 10.71 22.70
C THR A 28 -20.92 11.15 22.10
N ARG A 29 -21.01 12.09 21.15
CA ARG A 29 -19.91 12.88 20.54
C ARG A 29 -18.93 12.07 19.69
N ALA A 30 -19.24 11.94 18.39
CA ALA A 30 -18.25 11.63 17.37
C ALA A 30 -17.35 12.86 17.16
N SER A 31 -16.05 12.74 17.40
CA SER A 31 -15.07 13.78 17.02
C SER A 31 -14.44 13.34 15.71
N SER A 32 -14.98 13.82 14.58
CA SER A 32 -14.33 13.70 13.28
C SER A 32 -13.25 14.78 13.17
N THR A 33 -12.08 14.51 13.73
CA THR A 33 -10.94 15.44 13.65
C THR A 33 -9.93 14.90 12.65
N SER A 34 -10.20 15.04 11.36
CA SER A 34 -9.19 14.76 10.34
C SER A 34 -8.15 15.88 10.38
N LEU A 35 -6.97 15.63 10.95
CA LEU A 35 -5.85 16.58 10.92
C LEU A 35 -5.28 16.77 9.50
N MET A 36 -5.62 15.88 8.57
CA MET A 36 -5.14 15.88 7.17
C MET A 36 -6.31 15.77 6.19
N PRO A 37 -6.31 16.54 5.08
CA PRO A 37 -7.33 16.44 4.04
C PRO A 37 -7.28 15.06 3.38
N GLY A 38 -8.46 14.46 3.15
CA GLY A 38 -8.60 13.16 2.48
C GLY A 38 -8.52 11.92 3.39
N ARG A 39 -8.42 12.10 4.72
CA ARG A 39 -8.47 11.00 5.70
C ARG A 39 -9.71 11.13 6.57
N GLU A 40 -10.66 10.22 6.39
CA GLU A 40 -11.87 10.16 7.21
C GLU A 40 -11.61 9.31 8.44
N GLU A 41 -11.29 9.93 9.56
CA GLU A 41 -11.10 9.23 10.84
C GLU A 41 -12.18 9.64 11.82
N ALA A 42 -12.71 8.66 12.54
CA ALA A 42 -13.64 8.92 13.62
C ALA A 42 -13.19 8.19 14.88
N VAL A 43 -13.14 8.93 15.98
CA VAL A 43 -13.02 8.36 17.32
C VAL A 43 -14.32 8.64 18.05
N VAL A 44 -14.92 7.59 18.59
CA VAL A 44 -16.20 7.65 19.28
C VAL A 44 -16.03 7.07 20.67
N LEU A 45 -16.57 7.76 21.67
CA LEU A 45 -16.69 7.23 23.02
C LEU A 45 -18.03 6.50 23.14
N ALA A 46 -17.97 5.19 23.39
CA ALA A 46 -19.15 4.39 23.69
C ALA A 46 -19.68 4.74 25.09
N THR A 47 -20.97 4.49 25.33
CA THR A 47 -21.64 4.74 26.62
C THR A 47 -20.97 4.00 27.78
N ASP A 48 -20.31 2.86 27.50
CA ASP A 48 -19.58 2.05 28.47
C ASP A 48 -18.15 2.58 28.78
N GLY A 49 -17.81 3.78 28.29
CA GLY A 49 -16.46 4.36 28.45
C GLY A 49 -15.40 3.74 27.55
N THR A 50 -15.77 2.81 26.67
CA THR A 50 -14.86 2.22 25.68
C THR A 50 -14.64 3.20 24.53
N VAL A 51 -13.39 3.35 24.09
CA VAL A 51 -13.03 4.16 22.93
C VAL A 51 -13.05 3.27 21.69
N VAL A 52 -13.86 3.65 20.70
CA VAL A 52 -13.96 2.97 19.40
C VAL A 52 -13.34 3.86 18.34
N CYS A 53 -12.36 3.32 17.61
CA CYS A 53 -11.64 4.03 16.56
C CYS A 53 -11.97 3.43 15.19
N TRP A 54 -12.45 4.25 14.26
CA TRP A 54 -12.64 3.90 12.86
C TRP A 54 -11.56 4.56 12.01
N HIS A 55 -10.70 3.74 11.40
CA HIS A 55 -9.58 4.18 10.55
C HIS A 55 -9.61 3.45 9.19
N PRO A 56 -10.44 3.88 8.22
CA PRO A 56 -10.40 3.33 6.88
C PRO A 56 -9.02 3.58 6.22
N GLU A 57 -8.58 2.67 5.36
CA GLU A 57 -7.35 2.84 4.58
C GLU A 57 -7.55 3.95 3.54
N PRO A 58 -6.71 5.01 3.53
CA PRO A 58 -6.84 6.09 2.57
C PRO A 58 -6.44 5.61 1.18
N LYS A 59 -7.28 5.88 0.17
CA LYS A 59 -6.97 5.57 -1.22
C LYS A 59 -6.08 6.65 -1.81
N PHE A 60 -5.05 6.25 -2.55
CA PHE A 60 -4.19 7.18 -3.27
C PHE A 60 -4.95 7.80 -4.47
N PRO A 61 -5.05 9.15 -4.57
CA PRO A 61 -5.69 9.81 -5.70
C PRO A 61 -4.94 9.55 -7.02
N TYR A 62 -5.69 9.29 -8.09
CA TYR A 62 -5.10 9.00 -9.40
C TYR A 62 -4.30 10.19 -9.97
N GLU A 63 -4.73 11.42 -9.67
CA GLU A 63 -4.09 12.66 -10.13
C GLU A 63 -2.65 12.83 -9.66
N TYR A 64 -2.26 12.14 -8.58
CA TYR A 64 -0.90 12.17 -8.04
C TYR A 64 -0.05 10.98 -8.50
N SER A 65 -0.61 10.08 -9.31
CA SER A 65 0.14 8.97 -9.91
C SER A 65 0.86 9.44 -11.17
N LYS A 66 1.99 8.80 -11.47
CA LYS A 66 2.67 8.96 -12.77
C LYS A 66 2.35 7.75 -13.64
N PRO A 67 2.17 7.93 -14.96
CA PRO A 67 2.06 6.80 -15.86
C PRO A 67 3.34 5.96 -15.79
N LEU A 68 3.19 4.64 -15.95
CA LEU A 68 4.35 3.77 -16.09
C LEU A 68 5.09 4.13 -17.38
N PRO A 69 6.44 4.14 -17.39
CA PRO A 69 7.20 4.38 -18.60
C PRO A 69 6.89 3.28 -19.62
N GLU A 70 6.66 3.68 -20.87
CA GLU A 70 6.54 2.75 -21.99
C GLU A 70 7.89 2.10 -22.22
N ILE A 71 7.99 0.80 -21.91
CA ILE A 71 9.16 -0.01 -22.23
C ILE A 71 9.00 -0.35 -23.71
N ALA A 72 9.87 0.18 -24.56
CA ALA A 72 9.89 -0.16 -25.98
C ALA A 72 10.00 -1.69 -26.11
N GLU A 73 8.98 -2.30 -26.72
CA GLU A 73 9.03 -3.72 -27.06
C GLU A 73 10.13 -3.90 -28.10
N SER A 74 11.19 -4.61 -27.72
CA SER A 74 12.24 -5.04 -28.63
C SER A 74 11.64 -5.92 -29.73
N GLU A 75 11.90 -5.60 -31.00
CA GLU A 75 11.34 -6.26 -32.20
C GLU A 75 11.76 -7.74 -32.39
N SER A 76 12.42 -8.36 -31.41
CA SER A 76 12.85 -9.75 -31.54
C SER A 76 11.77 -10.73 -31.06
N VAL A 77 11.65 -11.83 -31.81
CA VAL A 77 10.74 -12.95 -31.51
C VAL A 77 11.13 -13.68 -30.21
N LEU A 78 12.37 -13.51 -29.75
CA LEU A 78 12.91 -14.15 -28.55
C LEU A 78 12.99 -13.14 -27.40
N LYS A 79 12.59 -13.55 -26.19
CA LYS A 79 12.62 -12.69 -24.98
C LYS A 79 14.03 -12.28 -24.50
N VAL A 80 15.09 -12.72 -25.17
CA VAL A 80 16.49 -12.46 -24.76
C VAL A 80 17.11 -11.51 -25.77
N ASN A 81 17.02 -10.22 -25.48
CA ASN A 81 17.68 -9.13 -26.24
C ASN A 81 18.96 -8.69 -25.56
N VAL A 82 19.74 -9.65 -25.07
CA VAL A 82 20.98 -9.36 -24.36
C VAL A 82 22.12 -9.85 -25.22
N ASP A 83 22.94 -8.93 -25.72
CA ASP A 83 24.10 -9.27 -26.54
C ASP A 83 25.04 -10.17 -25.74
N ASP A 84 25.55 -11.24 -26.34
CA ASP A 84 26.44 -12.21 -25.65
C ASP A 84 27.64 -11.54 -24.96
N LYS A 85 28.16 -10.46 -25.58
CA LYS A 85 29.25 -9.63 -25.02
C LYS A 85 28.88 -8.94 -23.71
N THR A 86 27.61 -8.58 -23.52
CA THR A 86 27.13 -7.97 -22.28
C THR A 86 26.94 -9.02 -21.19
N LEU A 87 26.57 -10.25 -21.54
CA LEU A 87 26.46 -11.36 -20.59
C LEU A 87 27.83 -11.74 -20.01
N GLU A 88 28.86 -11.84 -20.84
CA GLU A 88 30.22 -12.15 -20.39
C GLU A 88 30.75 -11.15 -19.35
N GLY A 89 30.46 -9.85 -19.53
CA GLY A 89 30.85 -8.80 -18.58
C GLY A 89 30.10 -8.85 -17.24
N VAL A 90 28.85 -9.32 -17.23
CA VAL A 90 28.03 -9.44 -16.01
C VAL A 90 28.46 -10.63 -15.16
N PHE A 91 28.82 -11.75 -15.78
CA PHE A 91 29.23 -12.97 -15.07
C PHE A 91 30.73 -13.02 -14.73
N THR A 92 31.52 -12.04 -15.17
CA THR A 92 32.94 -11.98 -14.83
C THR A 92 33.14 -11.72 -13.33
N THR A 93 33.92 -12.59 -12.67
CA THR A 93 34.24 -12.43 -11.25
C THR A 93 35.20 -11.25 -11.06
N LYS A 94 34.70 -10.16 -10.48
CA LYS A 94 35.51 -8.99 -10.12
C LYS A 94 36.24 -9.23 -8.80
N HIS A 95 37.40 -8.60 -8.63
CA HIS A 95 38.12 -8.63 -7.35
C HIS A 95 37.29 -7.95 -6.24
N PRO A 96 37.26 -8.50 -5.01
CA PRO A 96 36.37 -8.04 -3.92
C PRO A 96 36.49 -6.55 -3.60
N PHE A 97 37.66 -5.95 -3.78
CA PHE A 97 37.85 -4.50 -3.62
C PHE A 97 36.94 -3.68 -4.54
N TYR A 98 36.84 -4.04 -5.83
CA TYR A 98 36.03 -3.31 -6.80
C TYR A 98 34.54 -3.56 -6.56
N VAL A 99 34.17 -4.80 -6.20
CA VAL A 99 32.80 -5.14 -5.81
C VAL A 99 32.34 -4.26 -4.64
N ASN A 100 33.16 -4.17 -3.58
CA ASN A 100 32.82 -3.35 -2.41
C ASN A 100 32.71 -1.86 -2.75
N LYS A 101 33.54 -1.35 -3.68
CA LYS A 101 33.47 0.03 -4.16
C LYS A 101 32.17 0.29 -4.93
N GLU A 102 31.84 -0.58 -5.90
CA GLU A 102 30.61 -0.48 -6.70
C GLU A 102 29.36 -0.57 -5.81
N LEU A 103 29.33 -1.54 -4.88
CA LEU A 103 28.23 -1.71 -3.93
C LEU A 103 28.04 -0.45 -3.07
N ARG A 104 29.13 0.15 -2.61
CA ARG A 104 29.10 1.40 -1.82
C ARG A 104 28.50 2.55 -2.61
N GLU A 105 28.87 2.69 -3.88
CA GLU A 105 28.40 3.76 -4.77
C GLU A 105 26.93 3.58 -5.17
N LEU A 106 26.51 2.34 -5.48
CA LEU A 106 25.12 2.02 -5.83
C LEU A 106 24.15 2.17 -4.67
N THR A 107 24.57 1.80 -3.46
CA THR A 107 23.70 1.77 -2.26
C THR A 107 23.89 2.97 -1.34
N TYR A 108 24.81 3.88 -1.66
CA TYR A 108 25.18 5.02 -0.84
C TYR A 108 25.50 4.64 0.62
N THR A 109 26.28 3.58 0.81
CA THR A 109 26.63 3.02 2.13
C THR A 109 28.04 3.41 2.59
N THR A 110 28.43 3.03 3.82
CA THR A 110 29.80 3.22 4.34
C THR A 110 30.70 2.03 4.00
N LYS A 111 32.03 2.25 4.00
CA LYS A 111 33.02 1.24 3.57
C LYS A 111 33.05 -0.04 4.42
N HIS A 112 32.64 0.02 5.69
CA HIS A 112 32.79 -1.09 6.64
C HIS A 112 31.70 -2.17 6.51
N LYS A 113 30.56 -1.84 5.90
CA LYS A 113 29.40 -2.73 5.78
C LYS A 113 29.67 -3.97 4.90
N TRP A 114 30.61 -3.85 3.96
CA TRP A 114 30.90 -4.87 2.94
C TRP A 114 32.20 -5.63 3.19
N PHE A 115 32.76 -5.53 4.40
CA PHE A 115 33.86 -6.39 4.84
C PHE A 115 33.31 -7.54 5.69
N PRO A 116 33.87 -8.76 5.57
CA PRO A 116 33.52 -9.86 6.47
C PRO A 116 33.84 -9.47 7.92
N GLN A 117 33.08 -10.06 8.86
CA GLN A 117 33.27 -9.91 10.30
C GLN A 117 34.12 -11.05 10.87
#